data_AF-A0A6J1MH83-F1
#
_entry.id   AF-A0A6J1MH83-F1
#
_cell.length_a   1.000
_cell.length_b   1.000
_cell.length_c   1.000
_cell.angle_alpha   90.00
_cell.angle_beta   90.00
_cell.angle_gamma   90.00
#
_symmetry.space_group_name_H-M   'P 1'
#
loop_
_entity.id
_entity.type
_entity.pdbx_description
1 polymer ?
#
loop_
_entity_poly.entity_id
_entity_poly.type
_entity_poly.pdbx_seq_one_letter_code
_entity_poly.pdbx_strand_id
1 'polypeptide(L)'
;MSTPSTPEWVNQQLFSDLLQHNCSEFDEIQKFEVSAAISGGENYLTIVLRIGIKFRLKDDSCKDESYILKIPLVNDRGDQHDFHEFFIAENDMYDRLVPELEQLYAKHTNLSVRFKPAHLKFIENPPNCDYILMEDLRKQGYINLERMLGLGQTEIKAVLKKLAQWHAASAQRVVELGDYDENYQKSYMSAEGQKWIEQANITFNVPYLECMQQHYELEPGQQQLIYFFNYRRPTTWIA
;
A
#
# COMPACT_ATOMS: atom_id res chain seq x y z
N MET A 1 -14.13 -17.79 1.77
CA MET A 1 -13.34 -16.72 2.40
C MET A 1 -14.28 -15.56 2.68
N SER A 2 -14.43 -15.18 3.95
CA SER A 2 -15.20 -14.02 4.36
C SER A 2 -14.55 -12.75 3.80
N THR A 3 -15.32 -11.90 3.13
CA THR A 3 -14.90 -10.54 2.79
C THR A 3 -14.42 -9.88 4.08
N PRO A 4 -13.20 -9.32 4.16
CA PRO A 4 -12.78 -8.62 5.38
C PRO A 4 -13.82 -7.55 5.69
N SER A 5 -14.42 -7.65 6.87
CA SER A 5 -15.47 -6.74 7.31
C SER A 5 -14.86 -5.34 7.44
N THR A 6 -15.46 -4.36 6.78
CA THR A 6 -15.11 -2.95 6.94
C THR A 6 -15.13 -2.59 8.43
N PRO A 7 -14.05 -2.03 9.00
CA PRO A 7 -14.05 -1.61 10.40
C PRO A 7 -15.09 -0.51 10.66
N GLU A 8 -15.71 -0.52 11.84
CA GLU A 8 -16.76 0.45 12.21
C GLU A 8 -16.32 1.92 12.16
N TRP A 9 -15.02 2.19 12.38
CA TRP A 9 -14.47 3.54 12.32
C TRP A 9 -14.41 4.10 10.90
N VAL A 10 -14.45 3.23 9.87
CA VAL A 10 -14.54 3.64 8.46
C VAL A 10 -15.99 3.94 8.12
N ASN A 11 -16.44 5.16 8.45
CA ASN A 11 -17.84 5.57 8.33
C ASN A 11 -18.01 6.96 7.69
N GLN A 12 -19.25 7.29 7.32
CA GLN A 12 -19.59 8.55 6.63
C GLN A 12 -19.18 9.80 7.41
N GLN A 13 -19.27 9.79 8.76
CA GLN A 13 -18.93 10.98 9.57
C GLN A 13 -17.45 11.32 9.42
N LEU A 14 -16.57 10.32 9.52
CA LEU A 14 -15.13 10.52 9.39
C LEU A 14 -14.75 11.17 8.04
N PHE A 15 -15.42 10.78 6.96
CA PHE A 15 -15.19 11.37 5.64
C PHE A 15 -15.92 12.70 5.42
N SER A 16 -16.99 12.96 6.15
CA SER A 16 -17.63 14.29 6.19
C SER A 16 -16.65 15.32 6.76
N ASP A 17 -16.02 15.01 7.88
CA ASP A 17 -15.02 15.88 8.52
C ASP A 17 -13.82 16.12 7.59
N LEU A 18 -13.34 15.05 6.91
CA LEU A 18 -12.29 15.15 5.90
C LEU A 18 -12.67 16.09 4.75
N LEU A 19 -13.90 15.99 4.22
CA LEU A 19 -14.37 16.82 3.11
C LEU A 19 -14.58 18.28 3.52
N GLN A 20 -15.09 18.52 4.74
CA GLN A 20 -15.21 19.88 5.30
C GLN A 20 -13.85 20.58 5.38
N HIS A 21 -12.81 19.84 5.78
CA HIS A 21 -11.45 20.39 5.84
C HIS A 21 -10.87 20.67 4.44
N ASN A 22 -11.10 19.77 3.48
CA ASN A 22 -10.41 19.83 2.17
C ASN A 22 -11.21 20.55 1.07
N CYS A 23 -12.49 20.83 1.27
CA CYS A 23 -13.36 21.48 0.31
C CYS A 23 -14.23 22.53 1.00
N SER A 24 -13.87 23.81 0.86
CA SER A 24 -14.61 24.94 1.47
C SER A 24 -16.07 25.01 1.04
N GLU A 25 -16.37 24.50 -0.15
CA GLU A 25 -17.72 24.48 -0.75
C GLU A 25 -18.52 23.24 -0.36
N PHE A 26 -17.97 22.30 0.42
CA PHE A 26 -18.69 21.11 0.88
C PHE A 26 -19.94 21.50 1.71
N ASP A 27 -21.05 20.80 1.45
CA ASP A 27 -22.30 20.92 2.20
C ASP A 27 -22.65 19.58 2.90
N GLU A 28 -23.04 18.55 2.13
CA GLU A 28 -23.44 17.26 2.70
C GLU A 28 -23.03 16.06 1.84
N ILE A 29 -22.74 14.92 2.48
CA ILE A 29 -22.61 13.63 1.78
C ILE A 29 -24.01 13.10 1.44
N GLN A 30 -24.24 12.84 0.15
CA GLN A 30 -25.46 12.23 -0.37
C GLN A 30 -25.37 10.71 -0.51
N LYS A 31 -24.17 10.18 -0.76
CA LYS A 31 -23.92 8.74 -0.89
C LYS A 31 -22.54 8.39 -0.36
N PHE A 32 -22.47 7.33 0.44
CA PHE A 32 -21.23 6.78 0.97
C PHE A 32 -21.19 5.27 0.73
N GLU A 33 -20.16 4.80 0.02
CA GLU A 33 -19.99 3.38 -0.30
C GLU A 33 -18.58 2.93 0.05
N VAL A 34 -18.50 1.77 0.72
CA VAL A 34 -17.22 1.10 1.01
C VAL A 34 -17.22 -0.24 0.30
N SER A 35 -16.15 -0.52 -0.43
CA SER A 35 -15.95 -1.79 -1.14
C SER A 35 -14.50 -2.23 -1.04
N ALA A 36 -14.22 -3.52 -1.29
CA ALA A 36 -12.84 -3.98 -1.45
C ALA A 36 -12.21 -3.30 -2.68
N ALA A 37 -10.98 -2.78 -2.52
CA ALA A 37 -10.30 -2.10 -3.60
C ALA A 37 -9.71 -3.06 -4.65
N ILE A 38 -9.32 -4.24 -4.19
CA ILE A 38 -8.59 -5.26 -4.93
C ILE A 38 -9.30 -6.61 -4.86
N SER A 39 -8.95 -7.52 -5.77
CA SER A 39 -9.60 -8.83 -5.86
C SER A 39 -9.21 -9.72 -4.67
N GLY A 40 -10.04 -10.72 -4.37
CA GLY A 40 -9.73 -11.70 -3.33
C GLY A 40 -8.38 -12.39 -3.61
N GLY A 41 -7.49 -12.44 -2.60
CA GLY A 41 -6.15 -13.03 -2.70
C GLY A 41 -5.03 -12.05 -3.05
N GLU A 42 -5.32 -10.77 -3.30
CA GLU A 42 -4.31 -9.72 -3.54
C GLU A 42 -3.94 -8.94 -2.25
N ASN A 43 -4.66 -9.18 -1.14
CA ASN A 43 -4.43 -8.56 0.17
C ASN A 43 -3.44 -9.41 0.99
N TYR A 44 -2.14 -9.13 0.88
CA TYR A 44 -1.10 -9.89 1.61
C TYR A 44 -0.85 -9.36 3.03
N LEU A 45 -0.73 -8.03 3.18
CA LEU A 45 -0.33 -7.39 4.44
C LEU A 45 -1.38 -6.40 4.98
N THR A 46 -2.28 -5.93 4.12
CA THR A 46 -3.25 -4.87 4.45
C THR A 46 -4.61 -5.19 3.87
N ILE A 47 -5.67 -4.68 4.50
CA ILE A 47 -7.00 -4.57 3.88
C ILE A 47 -6.97 -3.28 3.06
N VAL A 48 -7.22 -3.39 1.76
CA VAL A 48 -7.34 -2.22 0.89
C VAL A 48 -8.82 -1.97 0.59
N LEU A 49 -9.34 -0.91 1.16
CA LEU A 49 -10.71 -0.44 0.98
C LEU A 49 -10.77 0.68 -0.05
N ARG A 50 -11.89 0.72 -0.74
CA ARG A 50 -12.25 1.80 -1.64
C ARG A 50 -13.47 2.50 -1.12
N ILE A 51 -13.36 3.81 -1.02
CA ILE A 51 -14.39 4.69 -0.51
C ILE A 51 -14.91 5.51 -1.69
N GLY A 52 -16.18 5.35 -2.02
CA GLY A 52 -16.88 6.16 -3.03
C GLY A 52 -17.81 7.14 -2.33
N ILE A 53 -17.70 8.43 -2.64
CA ILE A 53 -18.48 9.48 -1.99
C ILE A 53 -19.12 10.37 -3.04
N LYS A 54 -20.43 10.54 -2.97
CA LYS A 54 -21.15 11.62 -3.67
C LYS A 54 -21.59 12.64 -2.65
N PHE A 55 -21.29 13.91 -2.89
CA PHE A 55 -21.64 15.00 -1.99
C PHE A 55 -22.14 16.22 -2.74
N ARG A 56 -22.98 16.99 -2.07
CA ARG A 56 -23.49 18.28 -2.52
C ARG A 56 -22.54 19.39 -2.08
N LEU A 57 -22.42 20.42 -2.91
CA LEU A 57 -21.74 21.67 -2.60
C LEU A 57 -22.74 22.75 -2.16
N LYS A 58 -22.26 23.84 -1.58
CA LYS A 58 -23.06 24.99 -1.14
C LYS A 58 -23.85 25.67 -2.27
N ASP A 59 -23.45 25.46 -3.53
CA ASP A 59 -24.16 25.95 -4.72
C ASP A 59 -25.17 24.92 -5.28
N ASP A 60 -25.50 23.89 -4.50
CA ASP A 60 -26.34 22.74 -4.84
C ASP A 60 -25.81 21.82 -5.95
N SER A 61 -24.60 22.07 -6.49
CA SER A 61 -23.96 21.15 -7.43
C SER A 61 -23.46 19.88 -6.73
N CYS A 62 -23.36 18.77 -7.47
CA CYS A 62 -22.89 17.50 -6.95
C CYS A 62 -21.48 17.15 -7.44
N LYS A 63 -20.64 16.63 -6.54
CA LYS A 63 -19.35 16.02 -6.87
C LYS A 63 -19.31 14.55 -6.48
N ASP A 64 -18.44 13.82 -7.15
CA ASP A 64 -18.15 12.41 -6.89
C ASP A 64 -16.64 12.26 -6.70
N GLU A 65 -16.24 11.82 -5.52
CA GLU A 65 -14.86 11.56 -5.14
C GLU A 65 -14.66 10.09 -4.78
N SER A 66 -13.44 9.60 -4.97
CA SER A 66 -13.08 8.25 -4.59
C SER A 66 -11.69 8.19 -3.97
N TYR A 67 -11.57 7.40 -2.91
CA TYR A 67 -10.35 7.24 -2.13
C TYR A 67 -9.98 5.76 -1.98
N ILE A 68 -8.69 5.51 -1.81
CA ILE A 68 -8.14 4.22 -1.40
C ILE A 68 -7.65 4.35 0.05
N LEU A 69 -8.19 3.51 0.92
CA LEU A 69 -7.82 3.43 2.32
C LEU A 69 -7.15 2.08 2.58
N LYS A 70 -5.87 2.09 2.92
CA LYS A 70 -5.14 0.91 3.39
C LYS A 70 -5.15 0.89 4.91
N ILE A 71 -5.45 -0.26 5.49
CA ILE A 71 -5.44 -0.50 6.94
C ILE A 71 -4.79 -1.86 7.23
N PRO A 72 -4.27 -2.11 8.44
CA PRO A 72 -3.72 -3.40 8.83
C PRO A 72 -4.73 -4.55 8.68
N LEU A 73 -4.23 -5.76 8.39
CA LEU A 73 -5.05 -6.98 8.40
C LEU A 73 -5.52 -7.37 9.82
N VAL A 74 -4.76 -6.96 10.83
CA VAL A 74 -5.12 -7.19 12.22
C VAL A 74 -6.16 -6.17 12.66
N ASN A 75 -7.24 -6.66 13.28
CA ASN A 75 -8.23 -5.80 13.92
C ASN A 75 -7.72 -5.36 15.31
N ASP A 76 -6.48 -4.87 15.36
CA ASP A 76 -5.90 -4.35 16.59
C ASP A 76 -5.85 -2.83 16.53
N ARG A 77 -6.29 -2.18 17.61
CA ARG A 77 -6.27 -0.74 17.75
C ARG A 77 -4.95 -0.36 18.40
N GLY A 78 -3.95 -0.01 17.60
CA GLY A 78 -2.67 0.50 18.11
C GLY A 78 -1.48 0.21 17.20
N ASP A 79 -0.29 0.41 17.76
CA ASP A 79 1.03 0.22 17.17
C ASP A 79 1.61 -1.19 17.40
N GLN A 80 0.88 -2.05 18.11
CA GLN A 80 1.35 -3.38 18.55
C GLN A 80 1.11 -4.48 17.52
N HIS A 81 1.43 -4.22 16.26
CA HIS A 81 1.35 -5.25 15.23
C HIS A 81 2.61 -5.35 14.38
N ASP A 82 2.89 -6.56 13.88
CA ASP A 82 4.12 -6.90 13.14
C ASP A 82 4.38 -6.01 11.91
N PHE A 83 3.35 -5.31 11.43
CA PHE A 83 3.41 -4.43 10.25
C PHE A 83 3.51 -2.93 10.57
N HIS A 84 3.62 -2.52 11.84
CA HIS A 84 3.53 -1.11 12.23
C HIS A 84 4.63 -0.25 11.60
N GLU A 85 5.86 -0.76 11.65
CA GLU A 85 7.02 -0.12 11.02
C GLU A 85 6.85 0.10 9.52
N PHE A 86 6.10 -0.77 8.81
CA PHE A 86 5.80 -0.56 7.40
C PHE A 86 4.85 0.62 7.18
N PHE A 87 3.86 0.81 8.06
CA PHE A 87 2.96 1.95 7.99
C PHE A 87 3.66 3.27 8.35
N ILE A 88 4.58 3.26 9.32
CA ILE A 88 5.43 4.43 9.62
C ILE A 88 6.25 4.81 8.38
N ALA A 89 6.99 3.84 7.81
CA ALA A 89 7.84 4.08 6.65
C ALA A 89 7.04 4.51 5.41
N GLU A 90 5.89 3.88 5.16
CA GLU A 90 5.04 4.23 4.02
C GLU A 90 4.42 5.64 4.21
N ASN A 91 3.93 5.99 5.40
CA ASN A 91 3.44 7.35 5.66
C ASN A 91 4.54 8.42 5.47
N ASP A 92 5.74 8.21 6.00
CA ASP A 92 6.85 9.15 5.85
C ASP A 92 7.32 9.27 4.38
N MET A 93 7.22 8.18 3.60
CA MET A 93 7.39 8.24 2.15
C MET A 93 6.38 9.19 1.49
N TYR A 94 5.09 9.04 1.79
CA TYR A 94 4.05 9.90 1.23
C TYR A 94 4.15 11.35 1.74
N ASP A 95 4.49 11.58 3.00
CA ASP A 95 4.48 12.91 3.61
C ASP A 95 5.72 13.74 3.32
N ARG A 96 6.90 13.10 3.30
CA ARG A 96 8.18 13.80 3.30
C ARG A 96 9.06 13.42 2.14
N LEU A 97 9.42 12.15 2.01
CA LEU A 97 10.47 11.74 1.06
C LEU A 97 10.05 11.93 -0.39
N VAL A 98 8.87 11.44 -0.79
CA VAL A 98 8.44 11.58 -2.18
C VAL A 98 8.27 13.05 -2.59
N PRO A 99 7.61 13.93 -1.81
CA PRO A 99 7.58 15.36 -2.10
C PRO A 99 8.97 15.99 -2.22
N GLU A 100 9.92 15.62 -1.35
CA GLU A 100 11.32 16.07 -1.43
C GLU A 100 11.97 15.67 -2.77
N LEU A 101 11.76 14.42 -3.21
CA LEU A 101 12.27 13.93 -4.50
C LEU A 101 11.62 14.64 -5.69
N GLU A 102 10.30 14.86 -5.67
CA GLU A 102 9.58 15.58 -6.73
C GLU A 102 10.08 17.03 -6.84
N GLN A 103 10.28 17.71 -5.72
CA GLN A 103 10.81 19.08 -5.66
C GLN A 103 12.25 19.17 -6.18
N LEU A 104 13.13 18.25 -5.76
CA LEU A 104 14.50 18.17 -6.25
C LEU A 104 14.54 17.91 -7.76
N TYR A 105 13.72 16.99 -8.25
CA TYR A 105 13.66 16.69 -9.68
C TYR A 105 13.20 17.92 -10.48
N ALA A 106 12.17 18.64 -10.01
CA ALA A 106 11.67 19.85 -10.64
C ALA A 106 12.73 20.97 -10.64
N LYS A 107 13.44 21.17 -9.52
CA LYS A 107 14.53 22.16 -9.38
C LYS A 107 15.64 21.96 -10.43
N HIS A 108 16.02 20.72 -10.72
CA HIS A 108 17.13 20.42 -11.66
C HIS A 108 16.72 20.33 -13.12
N THR A 109 15.47 20.01 -13.41
CA THR A 109 15.03 19.71 -14.79
C THR A 109 14.00 20.69 -15.33
N ASN A 110 13.42 21.56 -14.49
CA ASN A 110 12.24 22.36 -14.78
C ASN A 110 11.02 21.53 -15.22
N LEU A 111 11.01 20.22 -14.96
CA LEU A 111 9.90 19.32 -15.24
C LEU A 111 9.20 18.92 -13.94
N SER A 112 7.89 19.09 -13.89
CA SER A 112 7.08 18.54 -12.81
C SER A 112 6.87 17.04 -13.03
N VAL A 113 7.27 16.24 -12.05
CA VAL A 113 7.01 14.81 -12.01
C VAL A 113 6.18 14.47 -10.79
N ARG A 114 5.26 13.53 -10.97
CA ARG A 114 4.49 12.93 -9.90
C ARG A 114 4.88 11.46 -9.76
N PHE A 115 5.27 11.05 -8.56
CA PHE A 115 5.65 9.69 -8.19
C PHE A 115 4.60 9.01 -7.31
N LYS A 116 3.73 9.79 -6.65
CA LYS A 116 2.69 9.25 -5.76
C LYS A 116 1.29 9.83 -6.03
N PRO A 117 0.21 9.10 -5.70
CA PRO A 117 -1.11 9.69 -5.54
C PRO A 117 -1.12 10.76 -4.44
N ALA A 118 -2.17 11.58 -4.44
CA ALA A 118 -2.44 12.49 -3.34
C ALA A 118 -2.67 11.65 -2.08
N HIS A 119 -2.01 12.04 -0.98
CA HIS A 119 -2.13 11.41 0.33
C HIS A 119 -2.85 12.40 1.23
N LEU A 120 -3.83 11.91 1.98
CA LEU A 120 -4.71 12.70 2.82
C LEU A 120 -4.65 12.19 4.26
N LYS A 121 -4.94 13.08 5.21
CA LYS A 121 -4.98 12.75 6.64
C LYS A 121 -6.31 13.15 7.24
N PHE A 122 -6.80 12.34 8.17
CA PHE A 122 -7.90 12.74 9.05
C PHE A 122 -7.35 13.66 10.13
N ILE A 123 -7.92 14.87 10.27
CA ILE A 123 -7.39 15.93 11.15
C ILE A 123 -8.25 16.14 12.40
N GLU A 124 -9.57 16.25 12.24
CA GLU A 124 -10.49 16.55 13.36
C GLU A 124 -10.58 15.38 14.36
N ASN A 125 -10.71 14.16 13.85
CA ASN A 125 -10.84 12.94 14.66
C ASN A 125 -10.05 11.78 14.04
N PRO A 126 -8.71 11.85 14.05
CA PRO A 126 -7.90 10.79 13.45
C PRO A 126 -8.18 9.44 14.13
N PRO A 127 -8.32 8.35 13.36
CA PRO A 127 -8.48 7.02 13.93
C PRO A 127 -7.22 6.64 14.72
N ASN A 128 -7.40 5.98 15.87
CA ASN A 128 -6.31 5.46 16.68
C ASN A 128 -5.85 4.09 16.16
N CYS A 129 -5.42 4.03 14.90
CA CYS A 129 -4.81 2.88 14.27
C CYS A 129 -3.99 3.32 13.06
N ASP A 130 -3.12 2.43 12.58
CA ASP A 130 -2.40 2.68 11.35
C ASP A 130 -3.36 2.75 10.14
N TYR A 131 -3.10 3.71 9.26
CA TYR A 131 -3.81 3.84 8.00
C TYR A 131 -2.96 4.60 6.96
N ILE A 132 -3.34 4.44 5.69
CA ILE A 132 -2.86 5.27 4.58
C ILE A 132 -4.06 5.60 3.70
N LEU A 133 -4.36 6.89 3.55
CA LEU A 133 -5.50 7.36 2.78
C LEU A 133 -5.02 8.13 1.55
N MET A 134 -5.39 7.66 0.36
CA MET A 134 -4.97 8.23 -0.91
C MET A 134 -6.16 8.51 -1.82
N GLU A 135 -5.97 9.36 -2.83
CA GLU A 135 -6.92 9.45 -3.95
C GLU A 135 -7.02 8.10 -4.70
N ASP A 136 -8.19 7.81 -5.28
CA ASP A 136 -8.35 6.69 -6.22
C ASP A 136 -7.97 7.13 -7.64
N LEU A 137 -6.78 6.70 -8.08
CA LEU A 137 -6.25 6.98 -9.42
C LEU A 137 -7.13 6.45 -10.57
N ARG A 138 -8.08 5.54 -10.32
CA ARG A 138 -8.99 5.08 -11.37
C ARG A 138 -9.89 6.19 -11.91
N LYS A 139 -10.13 7.24 -11.12
CA LYS A 139 -10.80 8.47 -11.59
C LYS A 139 -9.99 9.20 -12.67
N GLN A 140 -8.67 9.00 -12.70
CA GLN A 140 -7.77 9.51 -13.74
C GLN A 140 -7.51 8.48 -14.86
N GLY A 141 -8.25 7.38 -14.91
CA GLY A 141 -8.13 6.35 -15.95
C GLY A 141 -7.03 5.31 -15.72
N TYR A 142 -6.40 5.28 -14.54
CA TYR A 142 -5.45 4.23 -14.20
C TYR A 142 -6.16 2.88 -14.03
N ILE A 143 -5.47 1.81 -14.42
CA ILE A 143 -5.95 0.43 -14.27
C ILE A 143 -4.83 -0.44 -13.71
N ASN A 144 -5.21 -1.48 -12.95
CA ASN A 144 -4.27 -2.54 -12.61
C ASN A 144 -4.17 -3.48 -13.80
N LEU A 145 -2.95 -3.68 -14.30
CA LEU A 145 -2.69 -4.61 -15.39
C LEU A 145 -2.64 -6.05 -14.87
N GLU A 146 -3.12 -6.98 -15.68
CA GLU A 146 -3.12 -8.39 -15.33
C GLU A 146 -1.68 -8.92 -15.29
N ARG A 147 -1.23 -9.31 -14.09
CA ARG A 147 0.17 -9.73 -13.85
C ARG A 147 0.62 -10.88 -14.76
N MET A 148 -0.31 -11.75 -15.18
CA MET A 148 -0.03 -12.90 -16.05
C MET A 148 0.18 -12.51 -17.51
N LEU A 149 -0.41 -11.39 -17.95
CA LEU A 149 -0.23 -10.84 -19.29
C LEU A 149 1.02 -9.96 -19.37
N GLY A 150 1.34 -9.26 -18.27
CA GLY A 150 2.48 -8.35 -18.19
C GLY A 150 2.24 -7.02 -18.88
N LEU A 151 3.32 -6.29 -19.14
CA LEU A 151 3.29 -4.95 -19.72
C LEU A 151 3.61 -5.00 -21.22
N GLY A 152 2.89 -4.22 -22.02
CA GLY A 152 3.26 -3.94 -23.41
C GLY A 152 4.47 -3.00 -23.50
N GLN A 153 5.03 -2.84 -24.71
CA GLN A 153 6.25 -2.04 -24.89
C GLN A 153 6.04 -0.56 -24.50
N THR A 154 4.86 0.00 -24.75
CA THR A 154 4.52 1.38 -24.41
C THR A 154 4.51 1.57 -22.89
N GLU A 155 3.86 0.66 -22.16
CA GLU A 155 3.76 0.68 -20.71
C GLU A 155 5.15 0.48 -20.07
N ILE A 156 5.95 -0.46 -20.58
CA ILE A 156 7.33 -0.68 -20.12
C ILE A 156 8.17 0.59 -20.27
N LYS A 157 8.10 1.26 -21.43
CA LYS A 157 8.84 2.52 -21.64
C LYS A 157 8.41 3.60 -20.66
N ALA A 158 7.11 3.70 -20.35
CA ALA A 158 6.60 4.65 -19.37
C ALA A 158 7.09 4.33 -17.94
N VAL A 159 7.05 3.05 -17.54
CA VAL A 159 7.56 2.57 -16.24
C VAL A 159 9.06 2.81 -16.11
N LEU A 160 9.86 2.42 -17.12
CA LEU A 160 11.31 2.64 -17.11
C LEU A 160 11.66 4.13 -17.05
N LYS A 161 10.92 4.98 -17.77
CA LYS A 161 11.10 6.43 -17.68
C LYS A 161 10.82 6.90 -16.24
N LYS A 162 9.73 6.48 -15.62
CA LYS A 162 9.39 6.88 -14.25
C LYS A 162 10.42 6.38 -13.23
N LEU A 163 10.91 5.15 -13.37
CA LEU A 163 11.98 4.58 -12.54
C LEU A 163 13.30 5.34 -12.72
N ALA A 164 13.67 5.70 -13.95
CA ALA A 164 14.87 6.49 -14.19
C ALA A 164 14.77 7.88 -13.54
N GLN A 165 13.59 8.52 -13.60
CA GLN A 165 13.34 9.79 -12.92
C GLN A 165 13.45 9.66 -11.40
N TRP A 166 12.85 8.60 -10.84
CA TRP A 166 12.93 8.31 -9.41
C TRP A 166 14.38 8.09 -8.95
N HIS A 167 15.14 7.23 -9.64
CA HIS A 167 16.54 6.97 -9.31
C HIS A 167 17.43 8.21 -9.43
N ALA A 168 17.22 9.03 -10.45
CA ALA A 168 17.96 10.28 -10.60
C ALA A 168 17.67 11.25 -9.44
N ALA A 169 16.39 11.40 -9.06
CA ALA A 169 16.00 12.24 -7.93
C ALA A 169 16.58 11.71 -6.61
N SER A 170 16.48 10.41 -6.35
CA SER A 170 16.99 9.80 -5.11
C SER A 170 18.51 9.88 -4.99
N ALA A 171 19.24 9.67 -6.08
CA ALA A 171 20.70 9.82 -6.09
C ALA A 171 21.11 11.29 -5.87
N GLN A 172 20.43 12.23 -6.54
CA GLN A 172 20.70 13.66 -6.38
C GLN A 172 20.39 14.14 -4.96
N ARG A 173 19.34 13.61 -4.33
CA ARG A 173 19.02 13.87 -2.92
C ARG A 173 20.19 13.56 -2.02
N VAL A 174 20.86 12.42 -2.21
CA VAL A 174 22.02 12.04 -1.40
C VAL A 174 23.18 13.01 -1.59
N VAL A 175 23.42 13.47 -2.81
CA VAL A 175 24.46 14.47 -3.11
C VAL A 175 24.20 15.80 -2.38
N GLU A 176 22.93 16.23 -2.28
CA GLU A 176 22.59 17.53 -1.66
C GLU A 176 22.37 17.47 -0.15
N LEU A 177 21.75 16.40 0.35
CA LEU A 177 21.25 16.31 1.72
C LEU A 177 21.96 15.23 2.55
N GLY A 178 22.91 14.50 1.96
CA GLY A 178 23.60 13.39 2.59
C GLY A 178 22.76 12.11 2.60
N ASP A 179 23.19 11.14 3.40
CA ASP A 179 22.56 9.83 3.45
C ASP A 179 21.10 9.90 3.95
N TYR A 180 20.32 8.88 3.61
CA TYR A 180 18.97 8.71 4.16
C TYR A 180 19.04 8.30 5.64
N ASP A 181 17.94 8.46 6.37
CA ASP A 181 17.83 7.93 7.73
C ASP A 181 18.08 6.40 7.73
N GLU A 182 18.64 5.86 8.82
CA GLU A 182 19.08 4.46 8.90
C GLU A 182 18.00 3.45 8.49
N ASN A 183 16.74 3.76 8.81
CA ASN A 183 15.56 2.95 8.47
C ASN A 183 15.35 2.75 6.96
N TYR A 184 15.88 3.65 6.13
CA TYR A 184 15.82 3.56 4.66
C TYR A 184 17.07 2.97 4.02
N GLN A 185 18.14 2.81 4.80
CA GLN A 185 19.39 2.21 4.32
C GLN A 185 19.37 0.69 4.43
N LYS A 186 18.59 0.15 5.37
CA LYS A 186 18.52 -1.29 5.64
C LYS A 186 17.42 -1.96 4.84
N SER A 187 17.80 -2.93 4.02
CA SER A 187 16.84 -3.81 3.35
C SER A 187 16.41 -4.96 4.26
N TYR A 188 15.16 -5.39 4.16
CA TYR A 188 14.69 -6.65 4.73
C TYR A 188 15.39 -7.87 4.12
N MET A 189 16.05 -7.73 2.97
CA MET A 189 16.91 -8.75 2.35
C MET A 189 18.34 -8.79 2.92
N SER A 190 18.65 -7.96 3.93
CA SER A 190 19.93 -8.02 4.64
C SER A 190 20.02 -9.23 5.58
N ALA A 191 21.23 -9.54 6.05
CA ALA A 191 21.44 -10.59 7.06
C ALA A 191 20.65 -10.32 8.35
N GLU A 192 20.45 -9.06 8.70
CA GLU A 192 19.66 -8.62 9.86
C GLU A 192 18.16 -8.93 9.67
N GLY A 193 17.66 -8.83 8.42
CA GLY A 193 16.29 -9.13 8.04
C GLY A 193 15.98 -10.63 7.87
N GLN A 194 16.99 -11.51 7.94
CA GLN A 194 16.80 -12.95 7.72
C GLN A 194 15.75 -13.57 8.66
N LYS A 195 15.74 -13.16 9.95
CA LYS A 195 14.73 -13.66 10.92
C LYS A 195 13.31 -13.29 10.51
N TRP A 196 13.12 -12.08 10.00
CA TRP A 196 11.82 -11.63 9.51
C TRP A 196 11.41 -12.41 8.25
N ILE A 197 12.34 -12.66 7.31
CA ILE A 197 12.08 -13.50 6.12
C ILE A 197 11.66 -14.92 6.54
N GLU A 198 12.36 -15.51 7.50
CA GLU A 198 12.03 -16.84 8.03
C GLU A 198 10.64 -16.86 8.67
N GLN A 199 10.31 -15.85 9.50
CA GLN A 199 8.99 -15.71 10.10
C GLN A 199 7.89 -15.49 9.06
N ALA A 200 8.10 -14.60 8.10
CA ALA A 200 7.15 -14.35 7.01
C ALA A 200 6.89 -15.63 6.20
N ASN A 201 7.95 -16.37 5.85
CA ASN A 201 7.82 -17.65 5.16
C ASN A 201 7.01 -18.66 5.98
N ILE A 202 7.20 -18.75 7.31
CA ILE A 202 6.38 -19.61 8.16
C ILE A 202 4.92 -19.16 8.13
N THR A 203 4.66 -17.87 8.35
CA THR A 203 3.31 -17.30 8.38
C THR A 203 2.55 -17.53 7.06
N PHE A 204 3.22 -17.44 5.91
CA PHE A 204 2.58 -17.65 4.61
C PHE A 204 2.49 -19.12 4.20
N ASN A 205 3.49 -19.95 4.53
CA ASN A 205 3.54 -21.34 4.08
C ASN A 205 2.76 -22.30 4.98
N VAL A 206 2.65 -22.03 6.30
CA VAL A 206 1.92 -22.94 7.22
C VAL A 206 0.44 -23.08 6.83
N PRO A 207 -0.33 -22.00 6.58
CA PRO A 207 -1.72 -22.12 6.15
C PRO A 207 -1.85 -22.86 4.81
N TYR A 208 -0.91 -22.67 3.89
CA TYR A 208 -0.86 -23.42 2.64
C TYR A 208 -0.69 -24.93 2.89
N LEU A 209 0.24 -25.33 3.76
CA LEU A 209 0.46 -26.72 4.12
C LEU A 209 -0.77 -27.34 4.79
N GLU A 210 -1.41 -26.62 5.71
CA GLU A 210 -2.64 -27.05 6.37
C GLU A 210 -3.77 -27.26 5.35
N CYS A 211 -3.99 -26.31 4.43
CA CYS A 211 -4.97 -26.47 3.36
C CYS A 211 -4.67 -27.68 2.46
N MET A 212 -3.41 -27.88 2.08
CA MET A 212 -3.01 -29.03 1.27
C MET A 212 -3.28 -30.37 1.98
N GLN A 213 -3.07 -30.43 3.29
CA GLN A 213 -3.38 -31.64 4.09
C GLN A 213 -4.89 -31.84 4.27
N GLN A 214 -5.64 -30.78 4.53
CA GLN A 214 -7.06 -30.87 4.88
C GLN A 214 -7.99 -31.01 3.66
N HIS A 215 -7.59 -30.52 2.49
CA HIS A 215 -8.49 -30.40 1.33
C HIS A 215 -8.03 -31.16 0.08
N TYR A 216 -6.78 -31.62 0.02
CA TYR A 216 -6.21 -32.18 -1.22
C TYR A 216 -5.72 -33.63 -1.11
N GLU A 217 -6.05 -34.35 -0.02
CA GLU A 217 -5.80 -35.79 0.17
C GLU A 217 -4.40 -36.24 -0.28
N LEU A 218 -3.37 -35.45 0.04
CA LEU A 218 -2.02 -35.72 -0.43
C LEU A 218 -1.47 -37.03 0.12
N GLU A 219 -0.87 -37.84 -0.75
CA GLU A 219 -0.15 -39.05 -0.37
C GLU A 219 1.08 -38.71 0.49
N PRO A 220 1.52 -39.59 1.42
CA PRO A 220 2.63 -39.31 2.34
C PRO A 220 3.92 -38.85 1.66
N GLY A 221 4.23 -39.38 0.47
CA GLY A 221 5.40 -38.97 -0.31
C GLY A 221 5.29 -37.53 -0.88
N GLN A 222 4.08 -37.11 -1.25
CA GLN A 222 3.80 -35.74 -1.71
C GLN A 222 3.91 -34.75 -0.55
N GLN A 223 3.40 -35.12 0.63
CA GLN A 223 3.54 -34.32 1.85
C GLN A 223 5.01 -34.11 2.25
N GLN A 224 5.82 -35.17 2.18
CA GLN A 224 7.27 -35.07 2.45
C GLN A 224 7.98 -34.15 1.46
N LEU A 225 7.71 -34.26 0.16
CA LEU A 225 8.30 -33.38 -0.85
C LEU A 225 7.97 -31.90 -0.62
N ILE A 226 6.70 -31.59 -0.31
CA ILE A 226 6.26 -30.23 -0.03
C ILE A 226 6.88 -29.71 1.27
N TYR A 227 6.95 -30.54 2.32
CA TYR A 227 7.64 -30.19 3.56
C TYR A 227 9.12 -29.86 3.31
N PHE A 228 9.84 -30.70 2.55
CA PHE A 228 11.24 -30.44 2.22
C PHE A 228 11.44 -29.19 1.36
N PHE A 229 10.52 -28.86 0.46
CA PHE A 229 10.59 -27.61 -0.30
C PHE A 229 10.46 -26.39 0.60
N ASN A 230 9.52 -26.39 1.54
CA ASN A 230 9.22 -25.25 2.42
C ASN A 230 10.20 -25.08 3.58
N TYR A 231 10.78 -26.18 4.09
CA TYR A 231 11.69 -26.17 5.25
C TYR A 231 13.15 -26.46 4.91
N ARG A 232 13.52 -26.56 3.63
CA ARG A 232 14.93 -26.52 3.25
C ARG A 232 15.51 -25.18 3.68
N ARG A 233 16.29 -25.20 4.77
CA ARG A 233 17.23 -24.11 5.06
C ARG A 233 18.06 -23.90 3.79
N PRO A 234 18.21 -22.65 3.29
CA PRO A 234 19.19 -22.36 2.28
C PRO A 234 20.57 -22.51 2.92
N THR A 235 21.06 -23.75 3.05
CA THR A 235 22.49 -23.95 3.12
C THR A 235 23.00 -23.65 1.72
N THR A 236 23.62 -22.47 1.59
CA THR A 236 24.36 -21.95 0.43
C THR A 236 23.52 -21.52 -0.80
N TRP A 237 23.17 -20.24 -0.82
CA TRP A 237 23.17 -19.44 -2.05
C TRP A 237 23.91 -18.12 -1.77
N ILE A 238 25.24 -18.22 -1.70
CA ILE A 238 26.14 -17.11 -2.04
C ILE A 238 26.96 -17.62 -3.22
N ALA A 239 26.65 -17.10 -4.40
CA ALA A 239 27.52 -17.03 -5.56
C ALA A 239 27.17 -15.74 -6.30
#